data_AF-A0A946EN97-F1
#
_entry.id   AF-A0A946EN97-F1
#
_cell.length_a   1.000
_cell.length_b   1.000
_cell.length_c   1.000
_cell.angle_alpha   90.00
_cell.angle_beta   90.00
_cell.angle_gamma   90.00
#
_symmetry.space_group_name_H-M   'P 1'
#
loop_
_entity.id
_entity.type
_entity.pdbx_description
1 polymer ?
#
loop_
_entity_poly.entity_id
_entity_poly.type
_entity_poly.pdbx_seq_one_letter_code
_entity_poly.pdbx_strand_id
1 'polypeptide(L)'
;QLEFLTAIQEAAFWDDIDLQDLEEVRLRLRDLIQFLDRTQQPIVYTAFEDEVMAVREEVVIDLPRMTSAEYEKKVKAYLDQHRNQIAIHRLRNNKPLTQSDLDQLERTLIEIGEGDGDQLLKNLLEQKETPDLVTFIRSMVGMDRAVAQQAFSRFLSDSSLNADQMRFVELIIEQLTSRGVMNDAALYEAPFTQIHHEGPEALFAGKKNVIEGIFTRLREMCSG
;
A
#
# COMPACT_ATOMS: atom_id res chain seq x y z
N GLN A 1 -3.23 -53.16 38.07
CA GLN A 1 -3.06 -53.82 36.76
C GLN A 1 -4.21 -54.77 36.43
N LEU A 2 -4.71 -55.59 37.36
CA LEU A 2 -5.87 -56.47 37.10
C LEU A 2 -7.15 -55.74 36.66
N GLU A 3 -7.55 -54.68 37.36
CA GLU A 3 -8.73 -53.87 36.98
C GLU A 3 -8.60 -53.27 35.56
N PHE A 4 -7.38 -52.89 35.17
CA PHE A 4 -7.09 -52.36 33.84
C PHE A 4 -7.22 -53.43 32.74
N LEU A 5 -6.72 -54.65 32.99
CA LEU A 5 -6.89 -55.77 32.06
C LEU A 5 -8.35 -56.20 31.94
N THR A 6 -9.16 -56.04 32.99
CA THR A 6 -10.61 -56.26 32.93
C THR A 6 -11.29 -55.18 32.11
N ALA A 7 -10.95 -53.90 32.32
CA ALA A 7 -11.51 -52.78 31.58
C ALA A 7 -11.27 -52.89 30.06
N ILE A 8 -10.05 -53.23 29.63
CA ILE A 8 -9.71 -53.37 28.19
C ILE A 8 -10.53 -54.48 27.49
N GLN A 9 -11.04 -55.46 28.23
CA GLN A 9 -11.89 -56.53 27.68
C GLN A 9 -13.32 -56.07 27.42
N GLU A 10 -13.76 -54.95 27.99
CA GLU A 10 -15.11 -54.42 27.81
C GLU A 10 -15.16 -53.50 26.58
N ALA A 11 -16.20 -53.64 25.75
CA ALA A 11 -16.35 -52.84 24.53
C ALA A 11 -16.43 -51.32 24.82
N ALA A 12 -17.06 -50.95 25.95
CA ALA A 12 -17.21 -49.57 26.38
C ALA A 12 -15.89 -48.86 26.69
N PHE A 13 -14.81 -49.60 26.96
CA PHE A 13 -13.47 -49.01 27.15
C PHE A 13 -12.92 -48.39 25.86
N TRP A 14 -13.34 -48.90 24.72
CA TRP A 14 -12.85 -48.46 23.40
C TRP A 14 -13.70 -47.35 22.78
N ASP A 15 -14.85 -47.02 23.40
CA ASP A 15 -15.66 -45.88 23.00
C ASP A 15 -14.92 -44.58 23.38
N ASP A 16 -14.76 -43.65 22.42
CA ASP A 16 -14.10 -42.35 22.58
C ASP A 16 -12.59 -42.38 22.96
N ILE A 17 -11.89 -43.49 22.71
CA ILE A 17 -10.44 -43.59 22.96
C ILE A 17 -9.62 -42.74 21.97
N ASP A 18 -8.62 -42.00 22.46
CA ASP A 18 -7.72 -41.22 21.61
C ASP A 18 -6.35 -41.91 21.36
N LEU A 19 -5.49 -41.27 20.55
CA LEU A 19 -4.18 -41.82 20.22
C LEU A 19 -3.26 -41.96 21.45
N GLN A 20 -3.39 -41.07 22.44
CA GLN A 20 -2.57 -41.09 23.65
C GLN A 20 -2.99 -42.24 24.56
N ASP A 21 -4.30 -42.45 24.69
CA ASP A 21 -4.87 -43.55 25.45
C ASP A 21 -4.44 -44.92 24.87
N LEU A 22 -4.46 -45.05 23.54
CA LEU A 22 -3.99 -46.25 22.83
C LEU A 22 -2.50 -46.52 23.09
N GLU A 23 -1.67 -45.49 23.11
CA GLU A 23 -0.24 -45.63 23.41
C GLU A 23 -0.01 -46.04 24.87
N GLU A 24 -0.83 -45.53 25.80
CA GLU A 24 -0.79 -45.96 27.20
C GLU A 24 -1.16 -47.44 27.35
N VAL A 25 -2.20 -47.91 26.65
CA VAL A 25 -2.57 -49.33 26.59
C VAL A 25 -1.42 -50.17 26.06
N ARG A 26 -0.79 -49.76 24.94
CA ARG A 26 0.34 -50.47 24.33
C ARG A 26 1.52 -50.60 25.30
N LEU A 27 1.88 -49.52 25.99
CA LEU A 27 2.98 -49.50 26.95
C LEU A 27 2.70 -50.43 28.13
N ARG A 28 1.50 -50.35 28.72
CA ARG A 28 1.12 -51.19 29.87
C ARG A 28 1.02 -52.67 29.53
N LEU A 29 0.56 -53.01 28.32
CA LEU A 29 0.51 -54.39 27.84
C LEU A 29 1.90 -54.93 27.47
N ARG A 30 2.80 -54.08 26.95
CA ARG A 30 4.16 -54.49 26.53
C ARG A 30 4.92 -55.24 27.62
N ASP A 31 4.85 -54.76 28.86
CA ASP A 31 5.55 -55.37 29.98
C ASP A 31 4.92 -56.70 30.44
N LEU A 32 3.67 -56.94 30.05
CA LEU A 32 2.92 -58.14 30.38
C LEU A 32 3.00 -59.22 29.29
N ILE A 33 3.38 -58.85 28.05
CA ILE A 33 3.54 -59.79 26.93
C ILE A 33 4.51 -60.93 27.26
N GLN A 34 5.53 -60.69 28.10
CA GLN A 34 6.51 -61.70 28.49
C GLN A 34 5.89 -62.91 29.21
N PHE A 35 4.68 -62.77 29.79
CA PHE A 35 3.98 -63.82 30.52
C PHE A 35 3.03 -64.64 29.62
N LEU A 36 2.93 -64.32 28.32
CA LEU A 36 2.15 -65.10 27.37
C LEU A 36 2.86 -66.42 27.01
N ASP A 37 2.11 -67.51 26.97
CA ASP A 37 2.61 -68.84 26.59
C ASP A 37 2.92 -68.88 25.09
N ARG A 38 4.21 -69.08 24.74
CA ARG A 38 4.72 -68.87 23.36
C ARG A 38 4.36 -69.99 22.39
N THR A 39 3.68 -71.03 22.85
CA THR A 39 3.39 -72.23 22.06
C THR A 39 2.19 -72.10 21.12
N GLN A 40 1.35 -71.06 21.27
CA GLN A 40 0.15 -70.85 20.44
C GLN A 40 -0.06 -69.37 20.07
N GLN A 41 0.84 -68.79 19.26
CA GLN A 41 0.58 -67.47 18.67
C GLN A 41 -0.01 -67.63 17.26
N PRO A 42 -1.32 -67.40 17.03
CA PRO A 42 -1.86 -67.29 15.69
C PRO A 42 -1.23 -66.09 14.99
N ILE A 43 -0.79 -66.26 13.75
CA ILE A 43 -0.26 -65.15 12.94
C ILE A 43 -1.45 -64.28 12.53
N VAL A 44 -1.53 -63.07 13.12
CA VAL A 44 -2.57 -62.09 12.79
C VAL A 44 -2.04 -61.19 11.68
N TYR A 45 -2.71 -61.21 10.53
CA TYR A 45 -2.49 -60.24 9.46
C TYR A 45 -3.47 -59.10 9.63
N THR A 46 -2.95 -57.89 9.81
CA THR A 46 -3.75 -56.67 9.81
C THR A 46 -3.69 -56.01 8.43
N ALA A 47 -4.77 -56.09 7.67
CA ALA A 47 -4.97 -55.31 6.46
C ALA A 47 -5.97 -54.20 6.77
N PHE A 48 -5.46 -53.02 7.12
CA PHE A 48 -6.26 -51.82 7.27
C PHE A 48 -6.33 -51.12 5.91
N GLU A 49 -7.54 -50.86 5.41
CA GLU A 49 -7.74 -49.99 4.25
C GLU A 49 -8.00 -48.57 4.80
N ASP A 50 -7.22 -47.59 4.36
CA ASP A 50 -7.47 -46.19 4.70
C ASP A 50 -8.71 -45.70 3.94
N GLU A 51 -9.79 -45.41 4.67
CA GLU A 51 -10.96 -44.74 4.11
C GLU A 51 -10.81 -43.21 4.25
N VAL A 52 -10.81 -42.50 3.12
CA VAL A 52 -10.84 -41.03 3.12
C VAL A 52 -12.23 -40.58 3.59
N MET A 53 -12.37 -40.27 4.88
CA MET A 53 -13.66 -39.89 5.46
C MET A 53 -14.18 -38.53 4.96
N ALA A 54 -13.29 -37.61 4.60
CA ALA A 54 -13.66 -36.31 4.02
C ALA A 54 -12.46 -35.65 3.33
N VAL A 55 -12.68 -35.10 2.14
CA VAL A 55 -11.77 -34.13 1.52
C VAL A 55 -12.25 -32.75 1.96
N ARG A 56 -11.44 -32.05 2.77
CA ARG A 56 -11.64 -30.63 3.02
C ARG A 56 -10.80 -29.87 2.01
N GLU A 57 -11.44 -29.11 1.13
CA GLU A 57 -10.74 -28.03 0.44
C GLU A 57 -10.35 -27.02 1.51
N GLU A 58 -9.07 -26.99 1.86
CA GLU A 58 -8.52 -25.91 2.67
C GLU A 58 -8.78 -24.64 1.88
N VAL A 59 -9.59 -23.73 2.42
CA VAL A 59 -9.82 -22.42 1.79
C VAL A 59 -8.47 -21.75 1.75
N VAL A 60 -7.87 -21.71 0.56
CA VAL A 60 -6.64 -20.97 0.33
C VAL A 60 -6.96 -19.53 0.71
N ILE A 61 -6.44 -19.09 1.85
CA ILE A 61 -6.49 -17.68 2.20
C ILE A 61 -5.64 -17.01 1.13
N ASP A 62 -6.29 -16.28 0.23
CA ASP A 62 -5.62 -15.47 -0.76
C ASP A 62 -4.94 -14.32 -0.02
N LEU A 63 -3.70 -14.54 0.40
CA LEU A 63 -2.90 -13.48 0.99
C LEU A 63 -2.54 -12.50 -0.14
N PRO A 64 -2.81 -11.20 0.03
CA PRO A 64 -2.46 -10.21 -0.97
C PRO A 64 -0.97 -10.31 -1.28
N ARG A 65 -0.62 -10.34 -2.57
CA ARG A 65 0.76 -10.55 -3.02
C ARG A 65 1.69 -9.38 -2.67
N MET A 66 1.08 -8.23 -2.40
CA MET A 66 1.78 -7.00 -2.12
C MET A 66 0.95 -6.10 -1.21
N THR A 67 1.63 -5.43 -0.27
CA THR A 67 1.01 -4.42 0.57
C THR A 67 0.85 -3.08 -0.16
N SER A 68 -0.09 -2.23 0.27
CA SER A 68 -0.26 -0.88 -0.29
C SER A 68 1.01 -0.03 -0.21
N ALA A 69 1.80 -0.18 0.85
CA ALA A 69 3.06 0.55 1.02
C ALA A 69 4.15 0.10 0.03
N GLU A 70 4.25 -1.22 -0.23
CA GLU A 70 5.16 -1.76 -1.23
C GLU A 70 4.75 -1.35 -2.64
N TYR A 71 3.45 -1.36 -2.93
CA TYR A 71 2.91 -0.88 -4.19
C TYR A 71 3.25 0.60 -4.43
N GLU A 72 2.97 1.48 -3.47
CA GLU A 72 3.30 2.90 -3.56
C GLU A 72 4.80 3.11 -3.84
N LYS A 73 5.66 2.33 -3.16
CA LYS A 73 7.11 2.38 -3.39
C LYS A 73 7.50 1.94 -4.80
N LYS A 74 6.91 0.85 -5.33
CA LYS A 74 7.16 0.39 -6.71
C LYS A 74 6.68 1.42 -7.74
N VAL A 75 5.48 1.99 -7.55
CA VAL A 75 4.93 3.05 -8.40
C VAL A 75 5.86 4.26 -8.43
N LYS A 76 6.29 4.74 -7.26
CA LYS A 76 7.22 5.87 -7.18
C LYS A 76 8.53 5.58 -7.91
N ALA A 77 9.12 4.40 -7.68
CA ALA A 77 10.36 4.00 -8.33
C ALA A 77 10.21 3.92 -9.86
N TYR A 78 9.09 3.39 -10.35
CA TYR A 78 8.79 3.35 -11.78
C TYR A 78 8.73 4.76 -12.38
N LEU A 79 7.96 5.65 -11.76
CA LEU A 79 7.80 7.03 -12.24
C LEU A 79 9.12 7.81 -12.23
N ASP A 80 9.97 7.59 -11.22
CA ASP A 80 11.29 8.20 -11.12
C ASP A 80 12.25 7.72 -12.23
N GLN A 81 12.23 6.43 -12.55
CA GLN A 81 13.06 5.86 -13.61
C GLN A 81 12.61 6.29 -15.01
N HIS A 82 11.33 6.60 -15.18
CA HIS A 82 10.73 6.92 -16.48
C HIS A 82 10.41 8.41 -16.66
N ARG A 83 11.09 9.31 -15.93
CA ARG A 83 10.89 10.77 -16.01
C ARG A 83 10.99 11.36 -17.43
N ASN A 84 11.73 10.70 -18.33
CA ASN A 84 11.91 11.13 -19.73
C ASN A 84 10.89 10.53 -20.70
N GLN A 85 10.02 9.61 -20.25
CA GLN A 85 8.89 9.14 -21.04
C GLN A 85 7.96 10.31 -21.35
N ILE A 86 7.46 10.37 -22.58
CA ILE A 86 6.70 11.53 -23.09
C ILE A 86 5.52 11.90 -22.17
N ALA A 87 4.77 10.91 -21.69
CA ALA A 87 3.63 11.15 -20.82
C ALA A 87 4.04 11.76 -19.46
N ILE A 88 5.01 11.15 -18.76
CA ILE A 88 5.52 11.68 -17.48
C ILE A 88 6.16 13.05 -17.68
N HIS A 89 6.93 13.24 -18.75
CA HIS A 89 7.52 14.52 -19.09
C HIS A 89 6.44 15.59 -19.31
N ARG A 90 5.34 15.29 -20.00
CA ARG A 90 4.22 16.22 -20.19
C ARG A 90 3.57 16.61 -18.86
N LEU A 91 3.31 15.64 -17.98
CA LEU A 91 2.78 15.89 -16.64
C LEU A 91 3.66 16.85 -15.84
N ARG A 92 4.98 16.59 -15.79
CA ARG A 92 5.93 17.47 -15.10
C ARG A 92 5.94 18.88 -15.68
N ASN A 93 5.73 19.02 -16.98
CA ASN A 93 5.75 20.31 -17.67
C ASN A 93 4.37 21.01 -17.75
N ASN A 94 3.37 20.55 -16.99
CA ASN A 94 1.99 21.06 -17.04
C ASN A 94 1.42 21.11 -18.46
N LYS A 95 1.66 20.04 -19.24
CA LYS A 95 1.13 19.89 -20.61
C LYS A 95 0.03 18.83 -20.61
N PRO A 96 -1.03 19.01 -21.42
CA PRO A 96 -2.12 18.06 -21.50
C PRO A 96 -1.63 16.70 -22.01
N LEU A 97 -2.21 15.64 -21.44
CA LEU A 97 -2.02 14.28 -21.92
C LEU A 97 -3.09 13.92 -22.95
N THR A 98 -2.75 13.00 -23.86
CA THR A 98 -3.76 12.36 -24.70
C THR A 98 -4.44 11.23 -23.92
N GLN A 99 -5.66 10.86 -24.30
CA GLN A 99 -6.34 9.73 -23.66
C GLN A 99 -5.52 8.44 -23.75
N SER A 100 -4.87 8.19 -24.88
CA SER A 100 -3.99 7.02 -25.04
C SER A 100 -2.78 7.04 -24.10
N ASP A 101 -2.22 8.22 -23.78
CA ASP A 101 -1.11 8.33 -22.82
C ASP A 101 -1.60 7.98 -21.41
N LEU A 102 -2.81 8.41 -21.05
CA LEU A 102 -3.44 8.12 -19.76
C LEU A 102 -3.76 6.64 -19.61
N ASP A 103 -4.43 6.05 -20.60
CA ASP A 103 -4.79 4.63 -20.59
C ASP A 103 -3.52 3.75 -20.48
N GLN A 104 -2.43 4.16 -21.13
CA GLN A 104 -1.16 3.45 -21.03
C GLN A 104 -0.55 3.57 -19.63
N LEU A 105 -0.53 4.76 -19.04
CA LEU A 105 -0.03 4.97 -17.68
C LEU A 105 -0.85 4.16 -16.66
N GLU A 106 -2.18 4.20 -16.76
CA GLU A 106 -3.07 3.44 -15.89
C GLU A 106 -2.78 1.94 -15.97
N ARG A 107 -2.70 1.39 -17.19
CA ARG A 107 -2.34 -0.03 -17.41
C ARG A 107 -1.01 -0.38 -16.78
N THR A 108 0.02 0.44 -16.99
CA THR A 108 1.34 0.17 -16.39
C THR A 108 1.30 0.22 -14.86
N LEU A 109 0.54 1.14 -14.27
CA LEU A 109 0.38 1.21 -12.82
C LEU A 109 -0.37 0.00 -12.25
N ILE A 110 -1.36 -0.54 -12.99
CA ILE A 110 -2.05 -1.78 -12.64
C ILE A 110 -1.09 -2.97 -12.74
N GLU A 111 -0.29 -3.06 -13.82
CA GLU A 111 0.68 -4.14 -14.01
C GLU A 111 1.74 -4.21 -12.89
N ILE A 112 2.16 -3.07 -12.34
CA ILE A 112 3.07 -3.00 -11.17
C ILE A 112 2.45 -3.70 -9.95
N GLY A 113 1.13 -3.60 -9.82
CA GLY A 113 0.32 -4.19 -8.76
C GLY A 113 0.06 -5.69 -8.91
N GLU A 114 0.49 -6.28 -10.03
CA GLU A 114 0.30 -7.69 -10.36
C GLU A 114 -1.19 -8.08 -10.29
N GLY A 115 -1.54 -9.18 -9.61
CA GLY A 115 -2.92 -9.66 -9.51
C GLY A 115 -3.88 -8.70 -8.80
N ASP A 116 -3.35 -7.83 -7.94
CA ASP A 116 -4.14 -6.93 -7.08
C ASP A 116 -4.11 -5.48 -7.55
N GLY A 117 -3.53 -5.20 -8.73
CA GLY A 117 -3.14 -3.85 -9.12
C GLY A 117 -4.27 -2.85 -9.31
N ASP A 118 -5.43 -3.29 -9.77
CA ASP A 118 -6.62 -2.43 -9.90
C ASP A 118 -7.08 -1.95 -8.51
N GLN A 119 -7.22 -2.87 -7.55
CA GLN A 119 -7.63 -2.55 -6.18
C GLN A 119 -6.56 -1.73 -5.45
N LEU A 120 -5.27 -2.04 -5.64
CA LEU A 120 -4.17 -1.30 -5.04
C LEU A 120 -4.09 0.14 -5.58
N LEU A 121 -4.30 0.33 -6.89
CA LEU A 121 -4.34 1.67 -7.49
C LEU A 121 -5.52 2.47 -6.94
N LYS A 122 -6.73 1.89 -6.91
CA LYS A 122 -7.92 2.55 -6.34
C LYS A 122 -7.73 2.95 -4.89
N ASN A 123 -7.28 2.01 -4.05
CA ASN A 123 -7.01 2.27 -2.64
C ASN A 123 -5.97 3.38 -2.45
N LEU A 124 -4.93 3.40 -3.30
CA LEU A 124 -3.89 4.42 -3.21
C LEU A 124 -4.40 5.81 -3.61
N LEU A 125 -5.25 5.90 -4.65
CA LEU A 125 -5.90 7.15 -5.05
C LEU A 125 -6.81 7.70 -3.95
N GLU A 126 -7.61 6.84 -3.31
CA GLU A 126 -8.46 7.18 -2.19
C GLU A 126 -7.65 7.66 -0.97
N GLN A 127 -6.59 6.93 -0.63
CA GLN A 127 -5.71 7.27 0.50
C GLN A 127 -5.02 8.63 0.32
N LYS A 128 -4.69 9.01 -0.91
CA LYS A 128 -4.04 10.29 -1.23
C LYS A 128 -5.03 11.44 -1.41
N GLU A 129 -6.34 11.18 -1.34
CA GLU A 129 -7.40 12.16 -1.55
C GLU A 129 -7.25 12.92 -2.88
N THR A 130 -6.72 12.24 -3.90
CA THR A 130 -6.49 12.85 -5.23
C THR A 130 -7.74 12.70 -6.10
N PRO A 131 -8.17 13.75 -6.80
CA PRO A 131 -9.40 13.74 -7.60
C PRO A 131 -9.33 12.82 -8.82
N ASP A 132 -8.14 12.64 -9.39
CA ASP A 132 -7.91 11.86 -10.60
C ASP A 132 -6.47 11.33 -10.68
N LEU A 133 -6.25 10.44 -11.66
CA LEU A 133 -4.96 9.80 -11.90
C LEU A 133 -3.87 10.82 -12.31
N VAL A 134 -4.23 11.88 -13.04
CA VAL A 134 -3.28 12.91 -13.48
C VAL A 134 -2.69 13.63 -12.27
N THR A 135 -3.56 14.09 -11.39
CA THR A 135 -3.23 14.78 -10.15
C THR A 135 -2.41 13.87 -9.25
N PHE A 136 -2.78 12.60 -9.14
CA PHE A 136 -1.99 11.61 -8.40
C PHE A 136 -0.58 11.44 -8.96
N ILE A 137 -0.43 11.17 -10.25
CA ILE A 137 0.90 10.97 -10.84
C ILE A 137 1.74 12.25 -10.70
N ARG A 138 1.16 13.43 -10.94
CA ARG A 138 1.83 14.73 -10.71
C ARG A 138 2.29 14.88 -9.26
N SER A 139 1.46 14.46 -8.30
CA SER A 139 1.81 14.50 -6.88
C SER A 139 3.06 13.67 -6.54
N MET A 140 3.31 12.62 -7.31
CA MET A 140 4.43 11.70 -7.14
C MET A 140 5.71 12.17 -7.86
N VAL A 141 5.60 12.78 -9.04
CA VAL A 141 6.78 13.14 -9.87
C VAL A 141 7.28 14.57 -9.69
N GLY A 142 6.43 15.47 -9.18
CA GLY A 142 6.74 16.89 -9.05
C GLY A 142 6.59 17.67 -10.36
N MET A 143 6.62 19.00 -10.27
CA MET A 143 6.63 19.88 -11.45
C MET A 143 8.06 20.12 -11.93
N ASP A 144 8.22 20.40 -13.22
CA ASP A 144 9.48 20.92 -13.73
C ASP A 144 9.74 22.33 -13.17
N ARG A 145 10.95 22.55 -12.65
CA ARG A 145 11.32 23.81 -11.99
C ARG A 145 11.24 25.00 -12.96
N ALA A 146 11.67 24.83 -14.21
CA ALA A 146 11.65 25.91 -15.17
C ALA A 146 10.21 26.31 -15.52
N VAL A 147 9.30 25.34 -15.60
CA VAL A 147 7.87 25.59 -15.80
C VAL A 147 7.26 26.35 -14.62
N ALA A 148 7.55 25.93 -13.39
CA ALA A 148 7.08 26.64 -12.20
C ALA A 148 7.65 28.08 -12.13
N GLN A 149 8.95 28.26 -12.38
CA GLN A 149 9.58 29.59 -12.41
C GLN A 149 8.97 30.48 -13.50
N GLN A 150 8.74 29.93 -14.69
CA GLN A 150 8.11 30.67 -15.78
C GLN A 150 6.68 31.13 -15.40
N ALA A 151 5.90 30.24 -14.78
CA ALA A 151 4.54 30.53 -14.34
C ALA A 151 4.47 31.69 -13.31
N PHE A 152 5.47 31.80 -12.44
CA PHE A 152 5.55 32.83 -11.40
C PHE A 152 6.52 33.98 -11.73
N SER A 153 7.09 34.01 -12.94
CA SER A 153 8.14 34.95 -13.37
C SER A 153 7.74 36.43 -13.21
N ARG A 154 6.46 36.75 -13.44
CA ARG A 154 5.92 38.10 -13.23
C ARG A 154 6.08 38.58 -11.79
N PHE A 155 5.82 37.71 -10.81
CA PHE A 155 5.95 38.05 -9.40
C PHE A 155 7.42 38.11 -8.98
N LEU A 156 8.25 37.20 -9.51
CA LEU A 156 9.69 37.22 -9.24
C LEU A 156 10.41 38.46 -9.80
N SER A 157 9.85 39.11 -10.82
CA SER A 157 10.42 40.30 -11.46
C SER A 157 9.83 41.60 -10.92
N ASP A 158 8.90 41.54 -9.96
CA ASP A 158 8.23 42.71 -9.41
C ASP A 158 9.12 43.38 -8.35
N SER A 159 9.73 44.51 -8.74
CA SER A 159 10.64 45.29 -7.88
C SER A 159 9.95 45.94 -6.68
N SER A 160 8.61 45.91 -6.59
CA SER A 160 7.88 46.39 -5.42
C SER A 160 7.86 45.39 -4.26
N LEU A 161 8.22 44.12 -4.50
CA LEU A 161 8.21 43.08 -3.48
C LEU A 161 9.43 43.15 -2.56
N ASN A 162 9.21 42.89 -1.27
CA ASN A 162 10.29 42.78 -0.30
C ASN A 162 10.85 41.35 -0.26
N ALA A 163 11.91 41.15 0.54
CA ALA A 163 12.59 39.85 0.65
C ALA A 163 11.64 38.72 1.10
N ASP A 164 10.77 38.98 2.08
CA ASP A 164 9.84 37.97 2.61
C ASP A 164 8.77 37.58 1.58
N GLN A 165 8.24 38.56 0.84
CA GLN A 165 7.29 38.34 -0.26
C GLN A 165 7.93 37.57 -1.42
N MET A 166 9.18 37.87 -1.76
CA MET A 166 9.94 37.12 -2.76
C MET A 166 10.19 35.68 -2.30
N ARG A 167 10.60 35.49 -1.04
CA ARG A 167 10.81 34.17 -0.46
C ARG A 167 9.53 33.34 -0.45
N PHE A 168 8.38 33.98 -0.21
CA PHE A 168 7.07 33.33 -0.28
C PHE A 168 6.79 32.77 -1.69
N VAL A 169 7.02 33.55 -2.74
CA VAL A 169 6.85 33.09 -4.14
C VAL A 169 7.84 31.96 -4.48
N GLU A 170 9.10 32.08 -4.06
CA GLU A 170 10.09 31.02 -4.24
C GLU A 170 9.69 29.72 -3.55
N LEU A 171 9.10 29.81 -2.36
CA LEU A 171 8.65 28.65 -1.61
C LEU A 171 7.48 27.94 -2.30
N ILE A 172 6.57 28.70 -2.94
CA ILE A 172 5.54 28.11 -3.81
C ILE A 172 6.20 27.30 -4.94
N ILE A 173 7.20 27.88 -5.61
CA ILE A 173 7.94 27.20 -6.69
C ILE A 173 8.63 25.94 -6.17
N GLU A 174 9.26 25.99 -5.00
CA GLU A 174 9.92 24.84 -4.36
C GLU A 174 8.92 23.70 -4.05
N GLN A 175 7.76 24.04 -3.48
CA GLN A 175 6.73 23.07 -3.17
C GLN A 175 6.06 22.49 -4.43
N LEU A 176 5.77 23.30 -5.46
CA LEU A 176 5.26 22.79 -6.74
C LEU A 176 6.29 21.91 -7.44
N THR A 177 7.58 22.27 -7.39
CA THR A 177 8.64 21.45 -7.99
C THR A 177 8.76 20.10 -7.29
N SER A 178 8.63 20.06 -5.96
CA SER A 178 8.79 18.83 -5.18
C SER A 178 7.53 17.96 -5.13
N ARG A 179 6.36 18.57 -4.98
CA ARG A 179 5.07 17.87 -4.79
C ARG A 179 4.18 17.89 -6.02
N GLY A 180 4.48 18.68 -7.06
CA GLY A 180 3.74 18.72 -8.33
C GLY A 180 2.38 19.42 -8.28
N VAL A 181 1.72 19.40 -7.13
CA VAL A 181 0.42 20.01 -6.85
C VAL A 181 0.46 20.69 -5.49
N MET A 182 -0.37 21.71 -5.30
CA MET A 182 -0.50 22.42 -4.04
C MET A 182 -1.92 22.98 -3.91
N ASN A 183 -2.55 22.76 -2.76
CA ASN A 183 -3.80 23.40 -2.40
C ASN A 183 -3.53 24.81 -1.85
N ASP A 184 -4.39 25.77 -2.18
CA ASP A 184 -4.41 27.13 -1.64
C ASP A 184 -4.31 27.17 -0.10
N ALA A 185 -4.94 26.19 0.59
CA ALA A 185 -4.89 26.08 2.04
C ALA A 185 -3.46 25.86 2.58
N ALA A 186 -2.57 25.23 1.81
CA ALA A 186 -1.19 24.99 2.23
C ALA A 186 -0.38 26.29 2.42
N LEU A 187 -0.83 27.40 1.83
CA LEU A 187 -0.21 28.72 2.01
C LEU A 187 -0.40 29.29 3.42
N TYR A 188 -1.30 28.71 4.22
CA TYR A 188 -1.53 29.04 5.63
C TYR A 188 -0.88 28.04 6.60
N GLU A 189 -0.06 27.13 6.09
CA GLU A 189 0.66 26.12 6.87
C GLU A 189 2.17 26.33 6.81
N ALA A 190 2.92 25.60 7.64
CA ALA A 190 4.38 25.57 7.50
C ALA A 190 4.76 24.96 6.14
N PRO A 191 5.77 25.49 5.43
CA PRO A 191 6.74 26.50 5.87
C PRO A 191 6.35 27.97 5.62
N PHE A 192 5.18 28.28 5.07
CA PHE A 192 4.77 29.65 4.76
C PHE A 192 4.53 30.51 6.00
N THR A 193 3.93 29.93 7.03
CA THR A 193 3.71 30.59 8.33
C THR A 193 5.00 30.99 9.04
N GLN A 194 6.15 30.38 8.67
CA GLN A 194 7.45 30.76 9.19
C GLN A 194 7.97 32.06 8.58
N ILE A 195 7.50 32.43 7.38
CA ILE A 195 7.79 33.72 6.75
C ILE A 195 6.94 34.80 7.41
N HIS A 196 5.63 34.55 7.53
CA HIS A 196 4.70 35.47 8.20
C HIS A 196 3.57 34.71 8.88
N HIS A 197 3.48 34.84 10.22
CA HIS A 197 2.56 34.07 11.05
C HIS A 197 1.08 34.41 10.85
N GLU A 198 0.77 35.64 10.44
CA GLU A 198 -0.61 36.08 10.16
C GLU A 198 -1.10 35.69 8.74
N GLY A 199 -0.27 34.97 7.97
CA GLY A 199 -0.63 34.47 6.65
C GLY A 199 -0.33 35.41 5.46
N PRO A 200 -0.67 34.96 4.24
CA PRO A 200 -0.33 35.64 3.00
C PRO A 200 -0.96 37.03 2.87
N GLU A 201 -2.19 37.25 3.33
CA GLU A 201 -2.86 38.55 3.22
C GLU A 201 -2.14 39.64 4.01
N ALA A 202 -1.66 39.28 5.19
CA ALA A 202 -0.88 40.18 6.04
C ALA A 202 0.52 40.40 5.46
N LEU A 203 1.18 39.34 4.97
CA LEU A 203 2.49 39.44 4.31
C LEU A 203 2.43 40.38 3.09
N PHE A 204 1.33 40.35 2.34
CA PHE A 204 1.10 41.19 1.16
C PHE A 204 0.17 42.38 1.46
N ALA A 205 0.14 42.88 2.71
CA ALA A 205 -0.65 44.05 3.08
C ALA A 205 -0.33 45.25 2.17
N GLY A 206 -1.38 45.90 1.66
CA GLY A 206 -1.26 46.98 0.67
C GLY A 206 -1.01 46.51 -0.78
N LYS A 207 -0.88 45.20 -1.02
CA LYS A 207 -0.64 44.59 -2.34
C LYS A 207 -1.65 43.49 -2.69
N LYS A 208 -2.95 43.74 -2.44
CA LYS A 208 -4.03 42.75 -2.67
C LYS A 208 -4.02 42.12 -4.07
N ASN A 209 -3.83 42.93 -5.10
CA ASN A 209 -3.77 42.46 -6.49
C ASN A 209 -2.63 41.45 -6.74
N VAL A 210 -1.52 41.56 -5.99
CA VAL A 210 -0.38 40.64 -6.11
C VAL A 210 -0.75 39.29 -5.53
N ILE A 211 -1.26 39.26 -4.29
CA ILE A 211 -1.58 38.00 -3.64
C ILE A 211 -2.75 37.28 -4.34
N GLU A 212 -3.79 38.00 -4.75
CA GLU A 212 -4.88 37.44 -5.57
C GLU A 212 -4.35 36.85 -6.89
N GLY A 213 -3.38 37.52 -7.52
CA GLY A 213 -2.69 37.02 -8.71
C GLY A 213 -1.91 35.73 -8.45
N ILE A 214 -1.24 35.62 -7.31
CA ILE A 214 -0.50 34.42 -6.91
C ILE A 214 -1.46 33.24 -6.71
N PHE A 215 -2.55 33.41 -5.96
CA PHE A 215 -3.56 32.37 -5.76
C PHE A 215 -4.21 31.94 -7.07
N THR A 216 -4.54 32.89 -7.94
CA THR A 216 -5.11 32.59 -9.26
C THR A 216 -4.14 31.76 -10.09
N ARG A 217 -2.87 32.17 -10.13
CA ARG A 217 -1.84 31.43 -10.87
C ARG A 217 -1.60 30.04 -10.29
N LEU A 218 -1.62 29.89 -8.97
CA LEU A 218 -1.48 28.60 -8.30
C LEU A 218 -2.60 27.64 -8.72
N ARG A 219 -3.85 28.10 -8.69
CA ARG A 219 -5.02 27.31 -9.12
C ARG A 219 -4.92 26.89 -10.58
N GLU A 220 -4.55 27.80 -11.48
CA GLU A 220 -4.35 27.49 -12.91
C GLU A 220 -3.28 26.41 -13.15
N MET A 221 -2.23 26.40 -12.33
CA MET A 221 -1.15 25.41 -12.47
C MET A 221 -1.53 24.03 -11.92
N CYS A 222 -2.50 23.97 -11.00
CA CYS A 222 -2.96 22.73 -10.37
C CYS A 222 -4.24 22.16 -11.02
N SER A 223 -4.96 22.94 -11.83
CA SER A 223 -6.17 22.50 -12.54
C SER A 223 -5.94 21.90 -13.93
N GLY A 224 -4.67 21.77 -14.34
CA GLY A 224 -4.27 21.41 -15.72
C GLY A 224 -3.70 20.01 -15.89
#